data_AF-A0A1N6S2C5-F1
#
_entry.id   AF-A0A1N6S2C5-F1
#
_cell.length_a   1.000
_cell.length_b   1.000
_cell.length_c   1.000
_cell.angle_alpha   90.00
_cell.angle_beta   90.00
_cell.angle_gamma   90.00
#
_symmetry.space_group_name_H-M   'P 1'
#
loop_
_entity.id
_entity.type
_entity.pdbx_description
1 polymer ?
#
loop_
_entity_poly.entity_id
_entity_poly.type
_entity_poly.pdbx_seq_one_letter_code
_entity_poly.pdbx_strand_id
1 'polypeptide(L)'
;MTVTGRYGVVLGALSACALVGAAILVPGRAVLDAPGTVLSGGGLTGGVFFLSLVVLFFEAFPLVVATAGVLCFSLVVSPRQIGPAGSLLLPGIPLVLVVVVALGVVNGIWVGAFAPLAEGRIAQEEHRARTSRNAITEASFLLQQGDYQGAEALLVLHRSLAEESEESLELLEQARGARLAREEQIRSSRETGPIGEDRRFTSASAMTAADLLAQGHRYFQEGDFFSAHYFATRALEQSPYPREDARVLQSSALNAIEGGALDRKEAEDRRFYQDKVTAYQAFLQGQALPERALEAYYRFQDLQERRPDDPDVRRFAPEVLRQVQEISFFVETARAHQELPGRSDLVFLNRREEGLLEVIVVDHLVRTREGDFFYGLEVLRLDPATPREPLLHLRAPYGMALEQKLILRAVRRDGEEEDPEAGRIPLFFYRGGPDDFDGSLRLSHSVESIARFGGGPQAFQVLTVPELFQLPRLLEQLGQPQRFARAAAFFRVLRMGGFFVIALGGIALGWRFRSRYLGRPPLAVLAMVPVLVWALWWIVALGRYLIGSAANLLAREVSFSTGLLLVALGLIGGILAVVASLARQEVDL
;
A
#
# COMPACT_ATOMS: atom_id res chain seq x y z
N MET A 1 -48.55 -35.90 -12.19
CA MET A 1 -47.47 -34.97 -11.81
C MET A 1 -46.74 -34.57 -13.07
N THR A 2 -46.95 -33.32 -13.50
CA THR A 2 -46.33 -32.74 -14.69
C THR A 2 -44.80 -32.73 -14.53
N VAL A 3 -44.11 -32.84 -15.66
CA VAL A 3 -42.65 -32.81 -15.78
C VAL A 3 -42.04 -31.60 -15.05
N THR A 4 -42.73 -30.46 -15.04
CA THR A 4 -42.39 -29.24 -14.29
C THR A 4 -42.40 -29.41 -12.77
N GLY A 5 -43.33 -30.18 -12.20
CA GLY A 5 -43.38 -30.44 -10.76
C GLY A 5 -42.25 -31.32 -10.25
N ARG A 6 -41.71 -32.22 -11.10
CA ARG A 6 -40.63 -33.15 -10.72
C ARG A 6 -39.26 -32.47 -10.71
N TYR A 7 -38.98 -31.60 -11.68
CA TYR A 7 -37.75 -30.81 -11.69
C TYR A 7 -37.73 -29.75 -10.58
N GLY A 8 -38.89 -29.17 -10.24
CA GLY A 8 -39.01 -28.25 -9.11
C GLY A 8 -38.64 -28.88 -7.76
N VAL A 9 -38.93 -30.17 -7.56
CA VAL A 9 -38.58 -30.89 -6.31
C VAL A 9 -37.07 -31.17 -6.23
N VAL A 10 -36.43 -31.57 -7.34
CA VAL A 10 -34.99 -31.82 -7.36
C VAL A 10 -34.21 -30.50 -7.19
N LEU A 11 -34.62 -29.45 -7.90
CA LEU A 11 -34.03 -28.13 -7.78
C LEU A 11 -34.24 -27.56 -6.36
N GLY A 12 -35.46 -27.67 -5.83
CA GLY A 12 -35.81 -27.23 -4.47
C GLY A 12 -35.05 -28.00 -3.39
N ALA A 13 -34.84 -29.31 -3.56
CA ALA A 13 -34.06 -30.13 -2.63
C ALA A 13 -32.56 -29.81 -2.68
N LEU A 14 -31.99 -29.62 -3.88
CA LEU A 14 -30.59 -29.18 -4.06
C LEU A 14 -30.38 -27.81 -3.41
N SER A 15 -31.27 -26.85 -3.67
CA SER A 15 -31.20 -25.50 -3.11
C SER A 15 -31.42 -25.50 -1.59
N ALA A 16 -32.37 -26.26 -1.06
CA ALA A 16 -32.65 -26.34 0.38
C ALA A 16 -31.51 -27.05 1.15
N CYS A 17 -30.98 -28.16 0.64
CA CYS A 17 -29.83 -28.82 1.25
C CYS A 17 -28.57 -27.94 1.19
N ALA A 18 -28.40 -27.20 0.10
CA ALA A 18 -27.30 -26.25 -0.02
C ALA A 18 -27.41 -25.08 0.98
N LEU A 19 -28.62 -24.53 1.14
CA LEU A 19 -28.91 -23.46 2.11
C LEU A 19 -28.74 -23.92 3.56
N VAL A 20 -29.20 -25.13 3.91
CA VAL A 20 -29.05 -25.66 5.27
C VAL A 20 -27.60 -25.99 5.60
N GLY A 21 -26.85 -26.58 4.66
CA GLY A 21 -25.42 -26.84 4.82
C GLY A 21 -24.62 -25.53 5.00
N ALA A 22 -24.94 -24.51 4.20
CA ALA A 22 -24.38 -23.18 4.34
C ALA A 22 -24.75 -22.51 5.67
N ALA A 23 -26.01 -22.59 6.10
CA ALA A 23 -26.50 -21.97 7.33
C ALA A 23 -25.90 -22.56 8.61
N ILE A 24 -25.42 -23.81 8.58
CA ILE A 24 -24.80 -24.46 9.74
C ILE A 24 -23.27 -24.29 9.74
N LEU A 25 -22.63 -24.48 8.60
CA LEU A 25 -21.15 -24.47 8.51
C LEU A 25 -20.55 -23.07 8.57
N VAL A 26 -21.23 -22.07 7.99
CA VAL A 26 -20.70 -20.72 7.85
C VAL A 26 -20.68 -19.96 9.19
N PRO A 27 -21.76 -19.94 10.00
CA PRO A 27 -21.72 -19.23 11.27
C PRO A 27 -20.79 -19.90 12.29
N GLY A 28 -20.77 -21.24 12.33
CA GLY A 28 -19.95 -21.99 13.29
C GLY A 28 -18.46 -21.75 13.09
N ARG A 29 -17.98 -21.71 11.85
CA ARG A 29 -16.58 -21.43 11.55
C ARG A 29 -16.22 -19.94 11.70
N ALA A 30 -17.13 -19.02 11.36
CA ALA A 30 -16.92 -17.59 11.59
C ALA A 30 -16.74 -17.25 13.08
N VAL A 31 -17.45 -17.94 13.97
CA VAL A 31 -17.31 -17.78 15.43
C VAL A 31 -16.00 -18.38 15.96
N LEU A 32 -15.54 -19.48 15.38
CA LEU A 32 -14.31 -20.17 15.80
C LEU A 32 -13.03 -19.50 15.29
N ASP A 33 -13.03 -19.01 14.05
CA ASP A 33 -11.84 -18.41 13.43
C ASP A 33 -11.60 -16.96 13.90
N ALA A 34 -12.63 -16.29 14.45
CA ALA A 34 -12.50 -14.90 14.93
C ALA A 34 -13.36 -14.61 16.18
N PRO A 35 -13.10 -15.26 17.34
CA PRO A 35 -13.88 -15.04 18.56
C PRO A 35 -13.80 -13.59 19.05
N GLY A 36 -12.68 -12.91 18.80
CA GLY A 36 -12.48 -11.51 19.18
C GLY A 36 -13.30 -10.51 18.36
N THR A 37 -13.62 -10.80 17.09
CA THR A 37 -14.34 -9.86 16.20
C THR A 37 -15.85 -9.88 16.40
N VAL A 38 -16.40 -11.01 16.86
CA VAL A 38 -17.83 -11.15 17.17
C VAL A 38 -18.16 -10.64 18.58
N LEU A 39 -17.21 -10.76 19.53
CA LEU A 39 -17.45 -10.43 20.94
C LEU A 39 -16.89 -9.08 21.40
N SER A 40 -15.87 -8.52 20.74
CA SER A 40 -15.42 -7.16 21.06
C SER A 40 -16.27 -6.17 20.26
N GLY A 41 -17.18 -5.45 20.92
CA GLY A 41 -18.04 -4.41 20.33
C GLY A 41 -17.32 -3.21 19.70
N GLY A 42 -16.02 -3.33 19.40
CA GLY A 42 -15.24 -2.36 18.64
C GLY A 42 -15.43 -2.55 17.14
N GLY A 43 -16.50 -1.97 16.60
CA GLY A 43 -16.48 -1.21 15.35
C GLY A 43 -15.94 -1.86 14.08
N LEU A 44 -15.95 -3.19 13.92
CA LEU A 44 -15.94 -3.73 12.57
C LEU A 44 -17.31 -3.44 11.97
N THR A 45 -17.37 -2.50 11.03
CA THR A 45 -18.59 -2.14 10.32
C THR A 45 -19.29 -3.43 9.88
N GLY A 46 -20.61 -3.55 10.09
CA GLY A 46 -21.35 -4.79 9.78
C GLY A 46 -21.12 -5.32 8.35
N GLY A 47 -20.65 -4.44 7.45
CA GLY A 47 -20.14 -4.80 6.12
C GLY A 47 -18.95 -5.77 6.11
N VAL A 48 -17.95 -5.64 6.98
CA VAL A 48 -16.78 -6.55 7.01
C VAL A 48 -17.18 -7.93 7.52
N PHE A 49 -18.03 -7.99 8.54
CA PHE A 49 -18.58 -9.25 9.03
C PHE A 49 -19.39 -9.96 7.94
N PHE A 50 -20.29 -9.23 7.26
CA PHE A 50 -21.06 -9.76 6.14
C PHE A 50 -20.13 -10.24 5.01
N LEU A 51 -19.12 -9.46 4.64
CA LEU A 51 -18.16 -9.81 3.59
C LEU A 51 -17.38 -11.09 3.94
N SER A 52 -16.95 -11.23 5.20
CA SER A 52 -16.28 -12.43 5.71
C SER A 52 -17.19 -13.66 5.64
N LEU A 53 -18.47 -13.49 5.96
CA LEU A 53 -19.49 -14.54 5.86
C LEU A 53 -19.68 -14.98 4.40
N VAL A 54 -19.69 -14.04 3.46
CA VAL A 54 -19.78 -14.34 2.02
C VAL A 54 -18.53 -15.07 1.52
N VAL A 55 -17.33 -14.65 1.93
CA VAL A 55 -16.07 -15.36 1.60
C VAL A 55 -16.13 -16.81 2.06
N LEU A 56 -16.53 -17.02 3.32
CA LEU A 56 -16.64 -18.35 3.91
C LEU A 56 -17.71 -19.22 3.22
N PHE A 57 -18.84 -18.63 2.83
CA PHE A 57 -19.87 -19.31 2.05
C PHE A 57 -19.31 -19.87 0.74
N PHE A 58 -18.61 -19.04 -0.04
CA PHE A 58 -18.02 -19.48 -1.30
C PHE A 58 -16.82 -20.41 -1.12
N GLU A 59 -16.14 -20.35 0.03
CA GLU A 59 -15.13 -21.34 0.38
C GLU A 59 -15.78 -22.71 0.64
N ALA A 60 -16.95 -22.77 1.28
CA ALA A 60 -17.69 -24.02 1.48
C ALA A 60 -18.47 -24.48 0.24
N PHE A 61 -18.72 -23.58 -0.71
CA PHE A 61 -19.64 -23.80 -1.83
C PHE A 61 -19.36 -25.06 -2.68
N PRO A 62 -18.12 -25.40 -3.08
CA PRO A 62 -17.87 -26.64 -3.83
C PRO A 62 -18.26 -27.90 -3.06
N LEU A 63 -18.03 -27.91 -1.74
CA LEU A 63 -18.41 -29.03 -0.86
C LEU A 63 -19.93 -29.15 -0.75
N VAL A 64 -20.61 -28.01 -0.61
CA VAL A 64 -22.06 -27.94 -0.54
C VAL A 64 -22.69 -28.51 -1.82
N VAL A 65 -22.19 -28.08 -2.99
CA VAL A 65 -22.67 -28.58 -4.30
C VAL A 65 -22.37 -30.07 -4.47
N ALA A 66 -21.18 -30.54 -4.10
CA ALA A 66 -20.84 -31.96 -4.18
C ALA A 66 -21.76 -32.81 -3.29
N THR A 67 -21.98 -32.38 -2.05
CA THR A 67 -22.85 -33.08 -1.09
C THR A 67 -24.29 -33.13 -1.60
N ALA A 68 -24.79 -32.00 -2.10
CA ALA A 68 -26.12 -31.92 -2.70
C ALA A 68 -26.25 -32.86 -3.91
N GLY A 69 -25.22 -32.90 -4.77
CA GLY A 69 -25.11 -33.86 -5.87
C GLY A 69 -25.19 -35.31 -5.40
N VAL A 70 -24.41 -35.70 -4.38
CA VAL A 70 -24.44 -37.06 -3.83
C VAL A 70 -25.83 -37.42 -3.31
N LEU A 71 -26.43 -36.55 -2.49
CA LEU A 71 -27.72 -36.82 -1.85
C LEU A 71 -28.87 -36.90 -2.88
N CYS A 72 -28.93 -35.97 -3.83
CA CYS A 72 -30.00 -35.95 -4.82
C CYS A 72 -29.95 -37.15 -5.76
N PHE A 73 -28.78 -37.53 -6.25
CA PHE A 73 -28.64 -38.68 -7.15
C PHE A 73 -28.70 -40.03 -6.43
N SER A 74 -28.39 -40.08 -5.14
CA SER A 74 -28.51 -41.29 -4.33
C SER A 74 -29.95 -41.55 -3.82
N LEU A 75 -30.69 -40.51 -3.45
CA LEU A 75 -31.97 -40.65 -2.72
C LEU A 75 -33.21 -40.27 -3.53
N VAL A 76 -33.11 -39.34 -4.48
CA VAL A 76 -34.28 -38.70 -5.13
C VAL A 76 -34.46 -39.15 -6.57
N VAL A 77 -33.39 -39.25 -7.36
CA VAL A 77 -33.47 -39.53 -8.79
C VAL A 77 -33.65 -41.04 -9.05
N SER A 78 -34.83 -41.44 -9.55
CA SER A 78 -35.15 -42.85 -9.88
C SER A 78 -34.87 -43.16 -11.36
N PRO A 79 -34.24 -44.32 -11.69
CA PRO A 79 -33.92 -44.69 -13.08
C PRO A 79 -35.16 -44.90 -13.96
N ARG A 80 -36.31 -45.28 -13.38
CA ARG A 80 -37.57 -45.44 -14.15
C ARG A 80 -38.15 -44.13 -14.69
N GLN A 81 -37.66 -42.98 -14.23
CA GLN A 81 -38.05 -41.66 -14.73
C GLN A 81 -37.20 -41.23 -15.93
N ILE A 82 -36.20 -42.02 -16.29
CA ILE A 82 -35.26 -41.81 -17.38
C ILE A 82 -35.64 -42.83 -18.44
N GLY A 83 -36.38 -42.40 -19.47
CA GLY A 83 -36.91 -43.29 -20.51
C GLY A 83 -35.82 -44.05 -21.27
N PRO A 84 -36.18 -45.15 -21.97
CA PRO A 84 -35.23 -45.94 -22.74
C PRO A 84 -34.56 -45.08 -23.81
N ALA A 85 -33.25 -45.27 -23.96
CA ALA A 85 -32.37 -44.55 -24.88
C ALA A 85 -32.94 -44.56 -26.32
N GLY A 86 -33.36 -43.39 -26.82
CA GLY A 86 -33.90 -43.28 -28.17
C GLY A 86 -34.27 -41.86 -28.62
N SER A 87 -34.55 -40.94 -27.69
CA SER A 87 -34.63 -39.51 -28.02
C SER A 87 -33.31 -38.82 -27.65
N LEU A 88 -32.68 -38.19 -28.64
CA LEU A 88 -31.27 -37.79 -28.72
C LEU A 88 -30.66 -36.97 -27.56
N LEU A 89 -31.41 -36.55 -26.55
CA LEU A 89 -30.91 -35.94 -25.32
C LEU A 89 -31.88 -36.30 -24.19
N LEU A 90 -31.38 -36.99 -23.16
CA LEU A 90 -32.06 -37.26 -21.90
C LEU A 90 -32.78 -35.99 -21.40
N PRO A 91 -34.09 -35.96 -21.12
CA PRO A 91 -34.77 -34.69 -20.81
C PRO A 91 -34.41 -34.03 -19.46
N GLY A 92 -33.49 -34.61 -18.65
CA GLY A 92 -33.11 -34.08 -17.32
C GLY A 92 -31.61 -33.86 -17.07
N ILE A 93 -30.73 -34.63 -17.72
CA ILE A 93 -29.27 -34.44 -17.66
C ILE A 93 -28.80 -33.06 -18.19
N PRO A 94 -29.33 -32.51 -19.30
CA PRO A 94 -28.91 -31.20 -19.77
C PRO A 94 -29.28 -30.10 -18.77
N LEU A 95 -30.40 -30.22 -18.04
CA LEU A 95 -30.76 -29.24 -17.01
C LEU A 95 -29.77 -29.26 -15.84
N VAL A 96 -29.42 -30.44 -15.31
CA VAL A 96 -28.43 -30.55 -14.22
C VAL A 96 -27.07 -30.05 -14.66
N LEU A 97 -26.63 -30.40 -15.88
CA LEU A 97 -25.38 -29.91 -16.44
C LEU A 97 -25.39 -28.38 -16.58
N VAL A 98 -26.48 -27.80 -17.11
CA VAL A 98 -26.66 -26.34 -17.22
C VAL A 98 -26.60 -25.68 -15.85
N VAL A 99 -27.22 -26.27 -14.81
CA VAL A 99 -27.15 -25.75 -13.44
C VAL A 99 -25.72 -25.83 -12.89
N VAL A 100 -25.02 -26.95 -13.06
CA VAL A 100 -23.61 -27.08 -12.63
C VAL A 100 -22.71 -26.09 -13.37
N VAL A 101 -22.94 -25.87 -14.66
CA VAL A 101 -22.24 -24.86 -15.45
C VAL A 101 -22.52 -23.45 -14.93
N ALA A 102 -23.78 -23.10 -14.70
CA ALA A 102 -24.14 -21.80 -14.13
C ALA A 102 -23.50 -21.57 -12.75
N LEU A 103 -23.58 -22.54 -11.84
CA LEU A 103 -22.95 -22.46 -10.52
C LEU A 103 -21.42 -22.41 -10.60
N GLY A 104 -20.83 -23.10 -11.57
CA GLY A 104 -19.39 -23.07 -11.83
C GLY A 104 -18.92 -21.73 -12.36
N VAL A 105 -19.69 -21.08 -13.24
CA VAL A 105 -19.43 -19.71 -13.71
C VAL A 105 -19.51 -18.73 -12.54
N VAL A 106 -20.55 -18.81 -11.71
CA VAL A 106 -20.70 -17.95 -10.52
C VAL A 106 -19.51 -18.14 -9.56
N ASN A 107 -19.14 -19.39 -9.25
CA ASN A 107 -17.98 -19.70 -8.43
C ASN A 107 -16.67 -19.21 -9.07
N GLY A 108 -16.54 -19.31 -10.39
CA GLY A 108 -15.38 -18.84 -11.14
C GLY A 108 -15.22 -17.32 -11.05
N ILE A 109 -16.31 -16.57 -11.25
CA ILE A 109 -16.33 -15.11 -11.10
C ILE A 109 -15.99 -14.73 -9.65
N TRP A 110 -16.54 -15.44 -8.66
CA TRP A 110 -16.21 -15.21 -7.26
C TRP A 110 -14.72 -15.41 -6.98
N VAL A 111 -14.17 -16.59 -7.29
CA VAL A 111 -12.75 -16.94 -7.03
C VAL A 111 -11.79 -16.03 -7.82
N GLY A 112 -12.19 -15.56 -9.01
CA GLY A 112 -11.31 -14.83 -9.91
C GLY A 112 -11.29 -13.32 -9.70
N ALA A 113 -12.42 -12.74 -9.30
CA ALA A 113 -12.61 -11.31 -9.23
C ALA A 113 -13.01 -10.83 -7.82
N PHE A 114 -14.03 -11.43 -7.20
CA PHE A 114 -14.58 -10.89 -5.96
C PHE A 114 -13.85 -11.34 -4.69
N ALA A 115 -13.45 -12.60 -4.59
CA ALA A 115 -12.71 -13.14 -3.46
C ALA A 115 -11.43 -12.33 -3.13
N PRO A 116 -10.53 -12.04 -4.11
CA PRO A 116 -9.32 -11.28 -3.80
C PRO A 116 -9.61 -9.84 -3.35
N LEU A 117 -10.65 -9.20 -3.92
CA LEU A 117 -11.09 -7.87 -3.49
C LEU A 117 -11.69 -7.90 -2.09
N ALA A 118 -12.45 -8.96 -1.77
CA ALA A 118 -13.06 -9.14 -0.46
C ALA A 118 -12.00 -9.38 0.62
N GLU A 119 -11.07 -10.30 0.38
CA GLU A 119 -9.93 -10.58 1.26
C GLU A 119 -9.05 -9.35 1.45
N GLY A 120 -8.80 -8.59 0.37
CA GLY A 120 -8.05 -7.33 0.44
C GLY A 120 -8.75 -6.27 1.30
N ARG A 121 -10.07 -6.13 1.19
CA ARG A 121 -10.85 -5.23 2.05
C ARG A 121 -10.83 -5.69 3.51
N ILE A 122 -11.01 -6.99 3.77
CA ILE A 122 -10.97 -7.54 5.14
C ILE A 122 -9.61 -7.26 5.78
N ALA A 123 -8.51 -7.57 5.07
CA ALA A 123 -7.15 -7.32 5.56
C ALA A 123 -6.89 -5.82 5.81
N GLN A 124 -7.40 -4.94 4.94
CA GLN A 124 -7.27 -3.49 5.12
C GLN A 124 -8.04 -3.00 6.34
N GLU A 125 -9.25 -3.48 6.56
CA GLU A 125 -10.07 -3.10 7.72
C GLU A 125 -9.51 -3.69 9.02
N GLU A 126 -8.99 -4.92 9.01
CA GLU A 126 -8.27 -5.48 10.14
C GLU A 126 -7.02 -4.65 10.49
N HIS A 127 -6.26 -4.23 9.49
CA HIS A 127 -5.10 -3.37 9.70
C HIS A 127 -5.53 -2.02 10.28
N ARG A 128 -6.55 -1.36 9.70
CA ARG A 128 -7.12 -0.11 10.23
C ARG A 128 -7.57 -0.24 11.68
N ALA A 129 -8.29 -1.31 12.02
CA ALA A 129 -8.77 -1.56 13.36
C ALA A 129 -7.62 -1.78 14.35
N ARG A 130 -6.59 -2.54 13.97
CA ARG A 130 -5.38 -2.74 14.79
C ARG A 130 -4.62 -1.42 14.99
N THR A 131 -4.38 -0.67 13.92
CA THR A 131 -3.70 0.63 13.99
C THR A 131 -4.47 1.62 14.85
N SER A 132 -5.79 1.71 14.67
CA SER A 132 -6.66 2.56 15.48
C SER A 132 -6.61 2.20 16.97
N ARG A 133 -6.65 0.90 17.32
CA ARG A 133 -6.53 0.43 18.72
C ARG A 133 -5.16 0.72 19.32
N ASN A 134 -4.09 0.57 18.53
CA ASN A 134 -2.75 0.90 18.98
C ASN A 134 -2.61 2.41 19.21
N ALA A 135 -3.12 3.24 18.28
CA ALA A 135 -3.06 4.69 18.37
C ALA A 135 -3.76 5.25 19.62
N ILE A 136 -4.94 4.75 19.99
CA ILE A 136 -5.63 5.21 21.22
C ILE A 136 -4.90 4.74 22.49
N THR A 137 -4.33 3.53 22.48
CA THR A 137 -3.56 3.00 23.61
C THR A 137 -2.30 3.83 23.82
N GLU A 138 -1.57 4.12 22.74
CA GLU A 138 -0.35 4.92 22.78
C GLU A 138 -0.64 6.39 23.12
N ALA A 139 -1.70 6.98 22.57
CA ALA A 139 -2.12 8.33 22.93
C ALA A 139 -2.41 8.47 24.43
N SER A 140 -3.08 7.46 25.03
CA SER A 140 -3.36 7.46 26.46
C SER A 140 -2.08 7.39 27.30
N PHE A 141 -1.07 6.69 26.81
CA PHE A 141 0.25 6.62 27.44
C PHE A 141 1.01 7.95 27.33
N LEU A 142 1.01 8.59 26.15
CA LEU A 142 1.64 9.89 25.93
C LEU A 142 0.99 11.02 26.77
N LEU A 143 -0.35 10.97 26.94
CA LEU A 143 -1.07 11.87 27.85
C LEU A 143 -0.57 11.73 29.30
N GLN A 144 -0.28 10.52 29.77
CA GLN A 144 0.26 10.28 31.10
C GLN A 144 1.70 10.77 31.25
N GLN A 145 2.47 10.76 30.15
CA GLN A 145 3.85 11.26 30.12
C GLN A 145 3.95 12.78 29.94
N GLY A 146 2.85 13.46 29.65
CA GLY A 146 2.80 14.90 29.43
C GLY A 146 3.24 15.36 28.04
N ASP A 147 3.34 14.43 27.07
CA ASP A 147 3.53 14.73 25.66
C ASP A 147 2.16 14.92 24.97
N TYR A 148 1.61 16.12 25.14
CA TYR A 148 0.30 16.48 24.63
C TYR A 148 0.25 16.64 23.10
N GLN A 149 1.39 16.94 22.46
CA GLN A 149 1.45 17.07 21.00
C GLN A 149 1.42 15.70 20.32
N GLY A 150 2.23 14.75 20.80
CA GLY A 150 2.20 13.37 20.34
C GLY A 150 0.82 12.75 20.54
N ALA A 151 0.24 12.92 21.74
CA ALA A 151 -1.11 12.43 22.04
C ALA A 151 -2.19 13.02 21.10
N GLU A 152 -2.16 14.32 20.82
CA GLU A 152 -3.12 14.95 19.91
C GLU A 152 -3.04 14.35 18.49
N ALA A 153 -1.83 14.17 17.96
CA ALA A 153 -1.62 13.58 16.63
C ALA A 153 -2.19 12.16 16.53
N LEU A 154 -1.97 11.33 17.55
CA LEU A 154 -2.47 9.95 17.60
C LEU A 154 -3.99 9.85 17.78
N LEU A 155 -4.60 10.80 18.49
CA LEU A 155 -6.06 10.86 18.64
C LEU A 155 -6.74 11.35 17.36
N VAL A 156 -6.12 12.30 16.64
CA VAL A 156 -6.56 12.69 15.28
C VAL A 156 -6.46 11.49 14.34
N LEU A 157 -5.35 10.75 14.39
CA LEU A 157 -5.17 9.51 13.63
C LEU A 157 -6.27 8.50 13.96
N HIS A 158 -6.52 8.22 15.24
CA HIS A 158 -7.57 7.30 15.68
C HIS A 158 -8.94 7.69 15.10
N ARG A 159 -9.34 8.96 15.19
CA ARG A 159 -10.60 9.47 14.61
C ARG A 159 -10.64 9.42 13.08
N SER A 160 -9.49 9.51 12.41
CA SER A 160 -9.44 9.36 10.96
C SER A 160 -9.63 7.90 10.50
N LEU A 161 -9.35 6.94 11.39
CA LEU A 161 -9.38 5.50 11.11
C LEU A 161 -10.63 4.79 11.63
N ALA A 162 -11.16 5.23 12.77
CA ALA A 162 -12.35 4.65 13.42
C ALA A 162 -13.52 5.64 13.41
N GLU A 163 -14.73 5.08 13.50
CA GLU A 163 -15.97 5.84 13.67
C GLU A 163 -15.91 6.66 14.98
N GLU A 164 -16.46 7.88 14.96
CA GLU A 164 -16.34 8.84 16.06
C GLU A 164 -16.87 8.26 17.39
N SER A 165 -15.97 7.97 18.34
CA SER A 165 -16.34 7.61 19.71
C SER A 165 -16.29 8.85 20.62
N GLU A 166 -17.26 8.98 21.53
CA GLU A 166 -17.27 10.07 22.53
C GLU A 166 -15.97 10.06 23.36
N GLU A 167 -15.46 8.89 23.72
CA GLU A 167 -14.19 8.70 24.44
C GLU A 167 -13.00 9.31 23.68
N SER A 168 -12.92 9.13 22.36
CA SER A 168 -11.84 9.72 21.55
C SER A 168 -11.93 11.25 21.46
N LEU A 169 -13.14 11.82 21.53
CA LEU A 169 -13.35 13.27 21.52
C LEU A 169 -12.89 13.88 22.85
N GLU A 170 -13.30 13.29 23.97
CA GLU A 170 -12.92 13.76 25.31
C GLU A 170 -11.40 13.76 25.49
N LEU A 171 -10.72 12.68 25.09
CA LEU A 171 -9.26 12.59 25.14
C LEU A 171 -8.57 13.63 24.25
N LEU A 172 -9.14 13.92 23.07
CA LEU A 172 -8.59 14.91 22.14
C LEU A 172 -8.78 16.34 22.65
N GLU A 173 -9.93 16.64 23.23
CA GLU A 173 -10.17 17.93 23.89
C GLU A 173 -9.26 18.11 25.10
N GLN A 174 -9.03 17.05 25.89
CA GLN A 174 -8.08 17.06 26.99
C GLN A 174 -6.64 17.34 26.50
N ALA A 175 -6.20 16.65 25.45
CA ALA A 175 -4.88 16.85 24.85
C ALA A 175 -4.70 18.29 24.35
N ARG A 176 -5.70 18.81 23.62
CA ARG A 176 -5.70 20.19 23.11
C ARG A 176 -5.70 21.23 24.22
N GLY A 177 -6.55 21.05 25.23
CA GLY A 177 -6.62 21.95 26.37
C GLY A 177 -5.29 22.03 27.12
N ALA A 178 -4.66 20.88 27.35
CA ALA A 178 -3.35 20.81 27.99
C ALA A 178 -2.22 21.42 27.14
N ARG A 179 -2.24 21.22 25.82
CA ARG A 179 -1.29 21.85 24.88
C ARG A 179 -1.44 23.36 24.87
N LEU A 180 -2.65 23.87 24.72
CA LEU A 180 -2.95 25.29 24.68
C LEU A 180 -2.57 25.97 26.01
N ALA A 181 -2.89 25.37 27.15
CA ALA A 181 -2.47 25.89 28.45
C ALA A 181 -0.95 25.98 28.58
N ARG A 182 -0.21 24.98 28.07
CA ARG A 182 1.26 24.98 28.06
C ARG A 182 1.84 26.01 27.09
N GLU A 183 1.26 26.16 25.90
CA GLU A 183 1.66 27.17 24.91
C GLU A 183 1.35 28.59 25.39
N GLU A 184 0.24 28.81 26.08
CA GLU A 184 -0.12 30.10 26.66
C GLU A 184 0.79 30.46 27.84
N GLN A 185 1.23 29.47 28.60
CA GLN A 185 2.27 29.63 29.63
C GLN A 185 3.66 29.96 29.03
N ILE A 186 3.97 29.41 27.85
CA ILE A 186 5.18 29.74 27.08
C ILE A 186 5.06 31.12 26.39
N ARG A 187 3.88 31.48 25.87
CA ARG A 187 3.62 32.74 25.15
C ARG A 187 3.52 33.93 26.10
N SER A 188 2.91 33.75 27.28
CA SER A 188 2.95 34.74 28.37
C SER A 188 4.37 34.98 28.91
N SER A 189 5.31 34.07 28.62
CA SER A 189 6.74 34.25 28.90
C SER A 189 7.51 34.93 27.74
N ARG A 190 6.89 35.18 26.58
CA ARG A 190 7.57 35.60 25.33
C ARG A 190 7.04 36.88 24.65
N GLU A 191 5.96 37.52 25.10
CA GLU A 191 5.40 38.69 24.38
C GLU A 191 5.82 40.06 24.95
N THR A 192 6.80 40.70 24.28
CA THR A 192 6.75 42.14 23.94
C THR A 192 7.35 42.38 22.56
N GLY A 193 6.53 42.74 21.58
CA GLY A 193 6.95 43.27 20.28
C GLY A 193 5.80 43.38 19.26
N PRO A 194 5.49 44.56 18.68
CA PRO A 194 4.38 44.76 17.74
C PRO A 194 4.78 44.51 16.27
N ILE A 195 3.89 43.88 15.51
CA ILE A 195 4.05 43.53 14.09
C ILE A 195 3.67 44.71 13.19
N GLY A 196 4.58 45.11 12.30
CA GLY A 196 4.38 46.10 11.22
C GLY A 196 4.11 45.46 9.85
N GLU A 197 3.27 46.15 9.06
CA GLU A 197 2.58 45.73 7.83
C GLU A 197 3.42 45.14 6.68
N ASP A 198 2.75 44.23 5.95
CA ASP A 198 3.17 43.50 4.76
C ASP A 198 3.47 44.38 3.53
N ARG A 199 4.62 44.13 2.88
CA ARG A 199 4.77 44.31 1.43
C ARG A 199 4.99 42.95 0.77
N ARG A 200 4.01 42.55 -0.04
CA ARG A 200 3.98 41.30 -0.80
C ARG A 200 5.24 41.15 -1.66
N PHE A 201 5.98 40.08 -1.40
CA PHE A 201 7.07 39.60 -2.24
C PHE A 201 6.47 38.81 -3.42
N THR A 202 6.70 39.27 -4.65
CA THR A 202 6.31 38.54 -5.85
C THR A 202 7.37 37.47 -6.13
N SER A 203 6.99 36.20 -6.20
CA SER A 203 7.94 35.10 -6.40
C SER A 203 8.69 35.27 -7.74
N ALA A 204 10.02 35.33 -7.67
CA ALA A 204 10.91 35.58 -8.80
C ALA A 204 10.80 34.53 -9.92
N SER A 205 10.35 33.32 -9.59
CA SER A 205 10.27 32.17 -10.50
C SER A 205 9.27 32.33 -11.65
N ALA A 206 8.34 33.29 -11.57
CA ALA A 206 7.30 33.54 -12.58
C ALA A 206 7.58 34.75 -13.48
N MET A 207 8.68 35.48 -13.23
CA MET A 207 9.00 36.73 -13.93
C MET A 207 9.93 36.46 -15.12
N THR A 208 9.91 37.33 -16.14
CA THR A 208 10.87 37.21 -17.24
C THR A 208 12.22 37.78 -16.84
N ALA A 209 13.30 37.38 -17.53
CA ALA A 209 14.65 37.91 -17.27
C ALA A 209 14.73 39.46 -17.36
N ALA A 210 13.86 40.10 -18.16
CA ALA A 210 13.76 41.55 -18.23
C ALA A 210 13.05 42.16 -17.01
N ASP A 211 11.98 41.53 -16.53
CA ASP A 211 11.24 41.98 -15.35
C ASP A 211 12.08 41.80 -14.07
N LEU A 212 12.83 40.70 -13.97
CA LEU A 212 13.78 40.47 -12.88
C LEU A 212 14.85 41.56 -12.82
N LEU A 213 15.40 41.94 -13.98
CA LEU A 213 16.42 42.99 -14.05
C LEU A 213 15.85 44.37 -13.66
N ALA A 214 14.65 44.71 -14.14
CA ALA A 214 13.98 45.96 -13.78
C ALA A 214 13.69 46.02 -12.26
N GLN A 215 13.24 44.89 -11.68
CA GLN A 215 13.02 44.77 -10.25
C GLN A 215 14.33 44.91 -9.46
N GLY A 216 15.42 44.29 -9.93
CA GLY A 216 16.75 44.42 -9.33
C GLY A 216 17.26 45.86 -9.31
N HIS A 217 17.08 46.61 -10.41
CA HIS A 217 17.46 48.03 -10.46
C HIS A 217 16.67 48.89 -9.46
N ARG A 218 15.38 48.60 -9.27
CA ARG A 218 14.56 49.29 -8.27
C ARG A 218 15.09 49.03 -6.85
N TYR A 219 15.35 47.79 -6.50
CA TYR A 219 15.93 47.46 -5.19
C TYR A 219 17.29 48.11 -4.98
N PHE A 220 18.12 48.18 -6.02
CA PHE A 220 19.42 48.86 -5.94
C PHE A 220 19.27 50.36 -5.66
N GLN A 221 18.31 51.03 -6.30
CA GLN A 221 18.00 52.45 -6.07
C GLN A 221 17.39 52.70 -4.69
N GLU A 222 16.60 51.74 -4.18
CA GLU A 222 15.99 51.78 -2.86
C GLU A 222 16.98 51.44 -1.72
N GLY A 223 18.23 51.06 -2.05
CA GLY A 223 19.28 50.71 -1.08
C GLY A 223 19.23 49.26 -0.57
N ASP A 224 18.35 48.43 -1.12
CA ASP A 224 18.23 47.00 -0.81
C ASP A 224 19.18 46.18 -1.70
N PHE A 225 20.45 46.15 -1.30
CA PHE A 225 21.51 45.55 -2.11
C PHE A 225 21.43 44.02 -2.18
N PHE A 226 20.96 43.33 -1.13
CA PHE A 226 20.77 41.88 -1.15
C PHE A 226 19.73 41.45 -2.18
N SER A 227 18.61 42.17 -2.24
CA SER A 227 17.56 41.88 -3.20
C SER A 227 17.98 42.27 -4.61
N ALA A 228 18.66 43.41 -4.78
CA ALA A 228 19.25 43.78 -6.06
C ALA A 228 20.19 42.70 -6.61
N HIS A 229 21.07 42.16 -5.77
CA HIS A 229 21.97 41.07 -6.13
C HIS A 229 21.21 39.78 -6.49
N TYR A 230 20.19 39.42 -5.69
CA TYR A 230 19.36 38.23 -5.93
C TYR A 230 18.66 38.28 -7.28
N PHE A 231 17.95 39.37 -7.56
CA PHE A 231 17.20 39.54 -8.81
C PHE A 231 18.12 39.63 -10.04
N ALA A 232 19.28 40.28 -9.91
CA ALA A 232 20.30 40.30 -10.96
C ALA A 232 20.86 38.91 -11.25
N THR A 233 21.10 38.10 -10.21
CA THR A 233 21.58 36.71 -10.34
C THR A 233 20.53 35.83 -11.04
N ARG A 234 19.25 35.91 -10.63
CA ARG A 234 18.15 35.18 -11.29
C ARG A 234 17.97 35.60 -12.75
N ALA A 235 18.11 36.90 -13.06
CA ALA A 235 18.02 37.39 -14.43
C ALA A 235 19.11 36.80 -15.34
N LEU A 236 20.32 36.55 -14.81
CA LEU A 236 21.40 35.89 -15.52
C LEU A 236 21.13 34.40 -15.75
N GLU A 237 20.60 33.70 -14.75
CA GLU A 237 20.25 32.27 -14.84
C GLU A 237 19.16 31.99 -15.88
N GLN A 238 18.17 32.90 -16.00
CA GLN A 238 17.01 32.70 -16.87
C GLN A 238 17.21 33.25 -18.30
N SER A 239 18.31 33.95 -18.58
CA SER A 239 18.55 34.52 -19.91
C SER A 239 19.31 33.55 -20.82
N PRO A 240 18.81 33.24 -22.03
CA PRO A 240 19.54 32.46 -23.03
C PRO A 240 20.77 33.18 -23.60
N TYR A 241 20.91 34.49 -23.35
CA TYR A 241 21.94 35.35 -23.91
C TYR A 241 22.74 36.04 -22.80
N PRO A 242 24.04 36.33 -23.00
CA PRO A 242 24.83 37.08 -22.03
C PRO A 242 24.25 38.50 -21.87
N ARG A 243 23.71 38.77 -20.69
CA ARG A 243 23.20 40.09 -20.28
C ARG A 243 24.25 40.83 -19.48
N GLU A 244 24.97 41.73 -20.15
CA GLU A 244 26.07 42.50 -19.56
C GLU A 244 25.57 43.49 -18.50
N ASP A 245 24.39 44.06 -18.71
CA ASP A 245 23.64 44.90 -17.78
C ASP A 245 23.33 44.19 -16.45
N ALA A 246 22.87 42.94 -16.51
CA ALA A 246 22.63 42.12 -15.32
C ALA A 246 23.92 41.78 -14.55
N ARG A 247 25.04 41.55 -15.25
CA ARG A 247 26.36 41.34 -14.61
C ARG A 247 26.87 42.61 -13.93
N VAL A 248 26.69 43.77 -14.55
CA VAL A 248 27.07 45.06 -13.96
C VAL A 248 26.24 45.33 -12.71
N LEU A 249 24.93 45.08 -12.74
CA LEU A 249 24.08 45.23 -11.56
C LEU A 249 24.45 44.25 -10.45
N GLN A 250 24.69 42.98 -10.78
CA GLN A 250 25.12 41.95 -9.83
C GLN A 250 26.43 42.35 -9.13
N SER A 251 27.45 42.71 -9.89
CA SER A 251 28.76 43.12 -9.34
C SER A 251 28.66 44.41 -8.51
N SER A 252 27.87 45.38 -8.95
CA SER A 252 27.62 46.62 -8.19
C SER A 252 26.92 46.36 -6.87
N ALA A 253 25.91 45.47 -6.86
CA ALA A 253 25.19 45.07 -5.66
C ALA A 253 26.09 44.27 -4.71
N LEU A 254 26.93 43.38 -5.22
CA LEU A 254 27.88 42.61 -4.41
C LEU A 254 28.90 43.53 -3.71
N ASN A 255 29.49 44.49 -4.45
CA ASN A 255 30.42 45.47 -3.87
C ASN A 255 29.76 46.30 -2.77
N ALA A 256 28.48 46.66 -2.93
CA ALA A 256 27.72 47.40 -1.91
C ALA A 256 27.43 46.54 -0.66
N ILE A 257 27.16 45.24 -0.84
CA ILE A 257 27.00 44.29 0.27
C ILE A 257 28.33 44.13 1.04
N GLU A 258 29.45 43.98 0.34
CA GLU A 258 30.76 43.81 0.99
C GLU A 258 31.21 45.08 1.74
N GLY A 259 30.89 46.27 1.19
CA GLY A 259 31.20 47.55 1.81
C GLY A 259 30.32 47.91 3.02
N GLY A 260 29.09 47.40 3.10
CA GLY A 260 28.10 47.77 4.12
C GLY A 260 28.46 47.40 5.57
N ALA A 261 29.42 46.49 5.78
CA ALA A 261 29.87 46.08 7.10
C ALA A 261 30.67 47.19 7.84
N LEU A 262 31.31 48.09 7.08
CA LEU A 262 32.23 49.10 7.60
C LEU A 262 31.53 50.34 8.16
N ASP A 263 30.30 50.62 7.72
CA ASP A 263 29.55 51.85 8.07
C ASP A 263 28.72 51.71 9.38
N ARG A 264 28.67 50.51 9.97
CA ARG A 264 27.89 50.24 11.18
C ARG A 264 28.68 50.53 12.45
N LYS A 265 28.14 51.43 13.28
CA LYS A 265 28.83 51.96 14.48
C LYS A 265 28.87 50.98 15.66
N GLU A 266 27.91 50.07 15.78
CA GLU A 266 27.82 49.13 16.91
C GLU A 266 28.44 47.75 16.57
N ALA A 267 29.12 47.14 17.55
CA ALA A 267 29.78 45.85 17.36
C ALA A 267 28.79 44.70 17.08
N GLU A 268 27.61 44.74 17.70
CA GLU A 268 26.55 43.75 17.52
C GLU A 268 25.90 43.84 16.13
N ASP A 269 25.66 45.06 15.64
CA ASP A 269 25.12 45.31 14.30
C ASP A 269 26.07 44.88 13.18
N ARG A 270 27.39 44.99 13.41
CA ARG A 270 28.42 44.48 12.50
C ARG A 270 28.44 42.96 12.48
N ARG A 271 28.39 42.30 13.65
CA ARG A 271 28.32 40.83 13.73
C ARG A 271 27.07 40.29 13.05
N PHE A 272 25.90 40.86 13.35
CA PHE A 272 24.65 40.46 12.70
C PHE A 272 24.71 40.65 11.17
N TYR A 273 25.36 41.72 10.68
CA TYR A 273 25.57 41.89 9.24
C TYR A 273 26.44 40.82 8.63
N GLN A 274 27.56 40.48 9.28
CA GLN A 274 28.49 39.44 8.82
C GLN A 274 27.81 38.07 8.78
N ASP A 275 27.02 37.76 9.81
CA ASP A 275 26.22 36.53 9.86
C ASP A 275 25.22 36.49 8.70
N LYS A 276 24.55 37.62 8.41
CA LYS A 276 23.63 37.76 7.27
C LYS A 276 24.32 37.59 5.92
N VAL A 277 25.48 38.21 5.71
CA VAL A 277 26.28 38.03 4.48
C VAL A 277 26.69 36.57 4.32
N THR A 278 27.12 35.92 5.39
CA THR A 278 27.51 34.51 5.39
C THR A 278 26.32 33.60 5.06
N ALA A 279 25.16 33.83 5.67
CA ALA A 279 23.93 33.10 5.39
C ALA A 279 23.49 33.26 3.93
N TYR A 280 23.57 34.49 3.39
CA TYR A 280 23.23 34.78 2.01
C TYR A 280 24.20 34.14 1.01
N GLN A 281 25.51 34.14 1.29
CA GLN A 281 26.50 33.43 0.47
C GLN A 281 26.26 31.92 0.47
N ALA A 282 25.96 31.33 1.63
CA ALA A 282 25.59 29.92 1.74
C ALA A 282 24.34 29.60 0.92
N PHE A 283 23.33 30.48 0.95
CA PHE A 283 22.11 30.34 0.14
C PHE A 283 22.41 30.30 -1.37
N LEU A 284 23.22 31.24 -1.86
CA LEU A 284 23.63 31.27 -3.28
C LEU A 284 24.40 30.00 -3.68
N GLN A 285 25.33 29.54 -2.84
CA GLN A 285 26.11 28.33 -3.07
C GLN A 285 25.28 27.05 -2.94
N GLY A 286 24.21 27.09 -2.15
CA GLY A 286 23.29 25.99 -1.93
C GLY A 286 22.63 25.47 -3.20
N GLN A 287 22.64 26.25 -4.29
CA GLN A 287 22.04 25.81 -5.56
C GLN A 287 22.88 24.71 -6.23
N ALA A 288 24.19 24.71 -5.96
CA ALA A 288 25.13 23.74 -6.50
C ALA A 288 25.52 22.67 -5.46
N LEU A 289 25.51 23.02 -4.17
CA LEU A 289 25.99 22.17 -3.08
C LEU A 289 24.89 21.97 -2.03
N PRO A 290 24.32 20.75 -1.90
CA PRO A 290 23.28 20.44 -0.93
C PRO A 290 23.64 20.79 0.53
N GLU A 291 24.91 20.65 0.91
CA GLU A 291 25.42 20.99 2.25
C GLU A 291 25.30 22.49 2.55
N ARG A 292 25.58 23.34 1.55
CA ARG A 292 25.49 24.81 1.68
C ARG A 292 24.05 25.28 1.78
N ALA A 293 23.10 24.59 1.13
CA ALA A 293 21.68 24.88 1.26
C ALA A 293 21.18 24.62 2.68
N LEU A 294 21.61 23.52 3.31
CA LEU A 294 21.32 23.23 4.71
C LEU A 294 21.99 24.21 5.67
N GLU A 295 23.26 24.56 5.42
CA GLU A 295 23.96 25.59 6.19
C GLU A 295 23.20 26.92 6.16
N ALA A 296 22.73 27.32 4.98
CA ALA A 296 21.94 28.55 4.81
C ALA A 296 20.65 28.50 5.64
N TYR A 297 19.93 27.38 5.63
CA TYR A 297 18.67 27.23 6.37
C TYR A 297 18.86 27.46 7.87
N TYR A 298 19.80 26.76 8.50
CA TYR A 298 20.05 26.92 9.93
C TYR A 298 20.55 28.33 10.28
N ARG A 299 21.41 28.93 9.45
CA ARG A 299 21.85 30.31 9.68
C ARG A 299 20.70 31.31 9.55
N PHE A 300 19.77 31.12 8.62
CA PHE A 300 18.59 31.98 8.50
C PHE A 300 17.61 31.79 9.65
N GLN A 301 17.51 30.58 10.20
CA GLN A 301 16.74 30.31 11.42
C GLN A 301 17.33 31.07 12.62
N ASP A 302 18.64 30.98 12.86
CA ASP A 302 19.33 31.73 13.92
C ASP A 302 19.14 33.25 13.76
N LEU A 303 19.21 33.76 12.53
CA LEU A 303 19.00 35.17 12.22
C LEU A 303 17.55 35.60 12.50
N GLN A 304 16.58 34.74 12.18
CA GLN A 304 15.15 34.99 12.39
C GLN A 304 14.79 34.97 13.88
N GLU A 305 15.41 34.10 14.67
CA GLU A 305 15.25 34.08 16.13
C GLU A 305 15.85 35.33 16.78
N ARG A 306 17.02 35.77 16.32
CA ARG A 306 17.70 36.96 16.88
C ARG A 306 17.03 38.28 16.51
N ARG A 307 16.56 38.44 15.26
CA ARG A 307 15.91 39.66 14.76
C ARG A 307 14.80 39.31 13.76
N PRO A 308 13.58 38.98 14.24
CA PRO A 308 12.48 38.56 13.38
C PRO A 308 11.98 39.65 12.41
N ASP A 309 12.24 40.92 12.74
CA ASP A 309 11.78 42.07 11.96
C ASP A 309 12.75 42.51 10.84
N ASP A 310 13.93 41.89 10.71
CA ASP A 310 14.88 42.25 9.64
C ASP A 310 14.26 41.93 8.25
N PRO A 311 14.20 42.91 7.33
CA PRO A 311 13.50 42.76 6.06
C PRO A 311 14.16 41.74 5.12
N ASP A 312 15.50 41.60 5.20
CA ASP A 312 16.23 40.64 4.37
C ASP A 312 15.99 39.22 4.87
N VAL A 313 16.02 39.01 6.20
CA VAL A 313 15.73 37.70 6.81
C VAL A 313 14.32 37.24 6.47
N ARG A 314 13.31 38.11 6.64
CA ARG A 314 11.91 37.81 6.28
C ARG A 314 11.73 37.48 4.80
N ARG A 315 12.55 38.07 3.92
CA ARG A 315 12.46 37.86 2.47
C ARG A 315 13.14 36.57 2.02
N PHE A 316 14.33 36.28 2.52
CA PHE A 316 15.13 35.14 2.04
C PHE A 316 14.85 33.83 2.79
N ALA A 317 14.42 33.86 4.05
CA ALA A 317 14.13 32.63 4.80
C ALA A 317 13.12 31.69 4.08
N PRO A 318 12.01 32.18 3.49
CA PRO A 318 11.10 31.32 2.72
C PRO A 318 11.73 30.71 1.44
N GLU A 319 12.61 31.44 0.75
CA GLU A 319 13.29 30.94 -0.45
C GLU A 319 14.36 29.88 -0.12
N VAL A 320 15.08 30.08 0.98
CA VAL A 320 16.03 29.10 1.53
C VAL A 320 15.28 27.83 1.93
N LEU A 321 14.15 27.96 2.61
CA LEU A 321 13.29 26.82 2.97
C LEU A 321 12.82 26.05 1.74
N ARG A 322 12.37 26.75 0.69
CA ARG A 322 11.93 26.13 -0.57
C ARG A 322 13.07 25.33 -1.22
N GLN A 323 14.28 25.87 -1.24
CA GLN A 323 15.46 25.21 -1.78
C GLN A 323 15.85 23.96 -0.97
N VAL A 324 15.74 24.02 0.36
CA VAL A 324 15.98 22.86 1.22
C VAL A 324 14.95 21.75 1.01
N GLN A 325 13.68 22.11 0.77
CA GLN A 325 12.60 21.15 0.49
C GLN A 325 12.76 20.40 -0.85
N GLU A 326 13.57 20.92 -1.79
CA GLU A 326 13.86 20.22 -3.06
C GLU A 326 14.87 19.08 -2.88
N ILE A 327 15.71 19.14 -1.85
CA ILE A 327 16.84 18.23 -1.62
C ILE A 327 16.72 17.41 -0.33
N SER A 328 15.82 17.79 0.57
CA SER A 328 15.63 17.18 1.87
C SER A 328 14.21 17.35 2.38
N PHE A 329 13.84 16.57 3.39
CA PHE A 329 12.55 16.68 4.07
C PHE A 329 12.75 16.67 5.59
N PHE A 330 11.77 17.18 6.32
CA PHE A 330 11.85 17.26 7.78
C PHE A 330 11.50 15.91 8.42
N VAL A 331 12.31 15.47 9.37
CA VAL A 331 12.10 14.23 10.14
C VAL A 331 10.77 14.27 10.88
N GLU A 332 10.40 15.43 11.40
CA GLU A 332 9.16 15.65 12.14
C GLU A 332 7.94 15.42 11.23
N THR A 333 8.03 15.84 9.96
CA THR A 333 6.99 15.56 8.96
C THR A 333 6.87 14.05 8.71
N ALA A 334 7.98 13.32 8.55
CA ALA A 334 7.91 11.88 8.38
C ALA A 334 7.38 11.18 9.64
N ARG A 335 7.84 11.57 10.84
CA ARG A 335 7.37 10.99 12.11
C ARG A 335 5.87 11.17 12.33
N ALA A 336 5.33 12.35 12.02
CA ALA A 336 3.90 12.64 12.13
C ALA A 336 3.03 11.68 11.28
N HIS A 337 3.59 11.11 10.22
CA HIS A 337 2.89 10.22 9.29
C HIS A 337 3.31 8.75 9.43
N GLN A 338 4.23 8.41 10.34
CA GLN A 338 4.77 7.05 10.46
C GLN A 338 3.73 6.03 10.93
N GLU A 339 2.77 6.48 11.73
CA GLU A 339 1.73 5.62 12.31
C GLU A 339 0.48 5.49 11.45
N LEU A 340 0.41 6.23 10.33
CA LEU A 340 -0.69 6.11 9.39
C LEU A 340 -0.68 4.73 8.71
N PRO A 341 -1.85 4.18 8.36
CA PRO A 341 -1.91 2.91 7.66
C PRO A 341 -1.25 3.01 6.29
N GLY A 342 -0.30 2.12 6.05
CA GLY A 342 0.49 2.05 4.82
C GLY A 342 0.62 0.63 4.28
N ARG A 343 1.47 0.48 3.25
CA ARG A 343 1.88 -0.82 2.71
C ARG A 343 3.19 -1.24 3.35
N SER A 344 3.24 -2.44 3.92
CA SER A 344 4.44 -2.97 4.56
C SER A 344 5.15 -4.04 3.72
N ASP A 345 6.39 -4.35 4.11
CA ASP A 345 7.22 -5.43 3.58
C ASP A 345 7.39 -5.36 2.06
N LEU A 346 7.77 -4.17 1.57
CA LEU A 346 8.00 -3.95 0.15
C LEU A 346 9.45 -4.28 -0.19
N VAL A 347 9.62 -5.07 -1.23
CA VAL A 347 10.93 -5.37 -1.83
C VAL A 347 10.80 -5.15 -3.33
N PHE A 348 11.77 -4.50 -3.96
CA PHE A 348 11.80 -4.36 -5.42
C PHE A 348 13.21 -4.15 -5.94
N LEU A 349 13.43 -4.48 -7.20
CA LEU A 349 14.68 -4.16 -7.88
C LEU A 349 14.57 -2.83 -8.61
N ASN A 350 15.60 -2.01 -8.50
CA ASN A 350 15.72 -0.73 -9.17
C ASN A 350 16.75 -0.81 -10.30
N ARG A 351 16.34 -1.27 -11.49
CA ARG A 351 17.26 -1.47 -12.63
C ARG A 351 17.46 -0.18 -13.40
N ARG A 352 18.47 0.61 -13.01
CA ARG A 352 18.86 1.85 -13.70
C ARG A 352 20.03 1.65 -14.67
N GLU A 353 21.02 0.87 -14.27
CA GLU A 353 22.28 0.70 -15.00
C GLU A 353 22.44 -0.74 -15.47
N GLU A 354 22.81 -0.92 -16.73
CA GLU A 354 23.08 -2.25 -17.29
C GLU A 354 24.30 -2.85 -16.58
N GLY A 355 24.12 -4.05 -16.03
CA GLY A 355 25.19 -4.76 -15.31
C GLY A 355 25.25 -4.50 -13.81
N LEU A 356 24.35 -3.70 -13.22
CA LEU A 356 24.25 -3.53 -11.77
C LEU A 356 22.87 -3.94 -11.25
N LEU A 357 22.85 -4.65 -10.13
CA LEU A 357 21.63 -5.07 -9.45
C LEU A 357 21.41 -4.20 -8.21
N GLU A 358 20.41 -3.34 -8.22
CA GLU A 358 20.02 -2.57 -7.03
C GLU A 358 18.73 -3.14 -6.43
N VAL A 359 18.79 -3.58 -5.18
CA VAL A 359 17.66 -4.08 -4.38
C VAL A 359 17.27 -3.01 -3.38
N ILE A 360 15.97 -2.68 -3.31
CA ILE A 360 15.41 -1.77 -2.32
C ILE A 360 14.39 -2.54 -1.49
N VAL A 361 14.58 -2.50 -0.17
CA VAL A 361 13.68 -3.02 0.86
C VAL A 361 13.10 -1.83 1.60
N VAL A 362 11.80 -1.88 1.87
CA VAL A 362 11.05 -0.86 2.60
C VAL A 362 10.13 -1.56 3.60
N ASP A 363 10.31 -1.25 4.87
CA ASP A 363 9.47 -1.81 5.92
C ASP A 363 8.03 -1.29 5.82
N HIS A 364 7.86 0.01 5.51
CA HIS A 364 6.54 0.64 5.46
C HIS A 364 6.46 1.82 4.47
N LEU A 365 5.36 1.94 3.73
CA LEU A 365 5.07 3.01 2.79
C LEU A 365 3.72 3.65 3.10
N VAL A 366 3.72 4.93 3.43
CA VAL A 366 2.51 5.72 3.72
C VAL A 366 2.32 6.75 2.62
N ARG A 367 1.08 6.87 2.12
CA ARG A 367 0.71 7.86 1.10
C ARG A 367 -0.21 8.91 1.71
N THR A 368 0.18 10.17 1.66
CA THR A 368 -0.57 11.29 2.24
C THR A 368 -0.79 12.37 1.19
N ARG A 369 -1.49 13.46 1.56
CA ARG A 369 -1.59 14.63 0.68
C ARG A 369 -0.29 15.44 0.61
N GLU A 370 0.57 15.30 1.63
CA GLU A 370 1.86 16.00 1.73
C GLU A 370 2.98 15.27 0.98
N GLY A 371 2.86 13.96 0.80
CA GLY A 371 3.77 13.18 -0.01
C GLY A 371 3.65 11.67 0.22
N ASP A 372 4.50 10.93 -0.49
CA ASP A 372 4.65 9.49 -0.32
C ASP A 372 5.91 9.22 0.54
N PHE A 373 5.71 8.70 1.75
CA PHE A 373 6.75 8.49 2.76
C PHE A 373 7.11 7.01 2.89
N PHE A 374 8.40 6.74 2.92
CA PHE A 374 9.01 5.41 3.03
C PHE A 374 9.73 5.32 4.39
N TYR A 375 9.55 4.21 5.08
CA TYR A 375 10.15 3.95 6.39
C TYR A 375 10.94 2.65 6.35
N GLY A 376 12.07 2.61 7.06
CA GLY A 376 12.92 1.42 7.13
C GLY A 376 13.44 1.01 5.75
N LEU A 377 14.12 1.94 5.08
CA LEU A 377 14.71 1.74 3.77
C LEU A 377 16.07 1.05 3.89
N GLU A 378 16.27 0.01 3.08
CA GLU A 378 17.56 -0.63 2.90
C GLU A 378 17.81 -0.84 1.40
N VAL A 379 18.98 -0.42 0.94
CA VAL A 379 19.36 -0.40 -0.47
C VAL A 379 20.68 -1.13 -0.62
N LEU A 380 20.69 -2.11 -1.51
CA LEU A 380 21.85 -2.96 -1.80
C LEU A 380 22.13 -2.89 -3.30
N ARG A 381 23.29 -2.35 -3.70
CA ARG A 381 23.79 -2.44 -5.07
C ARG A 381 24.85 -3.51 -5.16
N LEU A 382 24.66 -4.44 -6.07
CA LEU A 382 25.48 -5.63 -6.27
C LEU A 382 25.94 -5.68 -7.72
N ASP A 383 27.19 -6.06 -7.93
CA ASP A 383 27.66 -6.52 -9.24
C ASP A 383 27.26 -8.00 -9.42
N PRO A 384 26.47 -8.37 -10.43
CA PRO A 384 26.14 -9.76 -10.71
C PRO A 384 27.38 -10.64 -10.99
N ALA A 385 28.51 -10.07 -11.41
CA ALA A 385 29.77 -10.79 -11.58
C ALA A 385 30.46 -11.10 -10.25
N THR A 386 30.25 -10.27 -9.22
CA THR A 386 30.85 -10.41 -7.88
C THR A 386 29.82 -10.24 -6.75
N PRO A 387 28.79 -11.12 -6.66
CA PRO A 387 27.62 -10.92 -5.79
C PRO A 387 27.90 -11.05 -4.28
N ARG A 388 29.13 -11.36 -3.87
CA ARG A 388 29.50 -11.58 -2.46
C ARG A 388 29.82 -10.28 -1.72
N GLU A 389 30.17 -9.22 -2.44
CA GLU A 389 30.48 -7.92 -1.85
C GLU A 389 29.55 -6.86 -2.47
N PRO A 390 28.68 -6.22 -1.67
CA PRO A 390 27.86 -5.13 -2.19
C PRO A 390 28.75 -3.94 -2.53
N LEU A 391 28.59 -3.42 -3.75
CA LEU A 391 29.18 -2.16 -4.18
C LEU A 391 28.63 -0.99 -3.36
N LEU A 392 27.36 -1.11 -2.95
CA LEU A 392 26.68 -0.15 -2.11
C LEU A 392 25.78 -0.90 -1.13
N HIS A 393 25.90 -0.58 0.15
CA HIS A 393 24.88 -0.90 1.14
C HIS A 393 24.50 0.37 1.88
N LEU A 394 23.24 0.78 1.73
CA LEU A 394 22.68 1.96 2.36
C LEU A 394 21.46 1.57 3.20
N ARG A 395 21.32 2.12 4.40
CA ARG A 395 20.12 1.95 5.22
C ARG A 395 19.66 3.30 5.74
N ALA A 396 18.43 3.71 5.46
CA ALA A 396 17.83 4.96 5.92
C ALA A 396 16.53 4.67 6.70
N PRO A 397 16.26 5.32 7.85
CA PRO A 397 15.02 5.13 8.59
C PRO A 397 13.84 5.80 7.89
N TYR A 398 14.08 6.86 7.12
CA TYR A 398 13.07 7.65 6.43
C TYR A 398 13.48 7.94 4.99
N GLY A 399 12.49 8.05 4.11
CA GLY A 399 12.62 8.58 2.76
C GLY A 399 11.32 9.19 2.29
N MET A 400 11.40 10.16 1.38
CA MET A 400 10.25 10.82 0.78
C MET A 400 10.37 10.73 -0.73
N ALA A 401 9.32 10.26 -1.41
CA ALA A 401 9.29 10.28 -2.86
C ALA A 401 8.78 11.63 -3.37
N LEU A 402 9.62 12.28 -4.17
CA LEU A 402 9.29 13.44 -4.98
C LEU A 402 9.38 13.00 -6.45
N GLU A 403 8.22 12.82 -7.09
CA GLU A 403 8.09 12.30 -8.45
C GLU A 403 8.73 10.90 -8.65
N GLN A 404 9.86 10.83 -9.35
CA GLN A 404 10.66 9.62 -9.58
C GLN A 404 11.97 9.62 -8.78
N LYS A 405 12.11 10.52 -7.80
CA LYS A 405 13.26 10.57 -6.90
C LYS A 405 12.80 10.22 -5.48
N LEU A 406 13.53 9.32 -4.85
CA LEU A 406 13.43 9.01 -3.45
C LEU A 406 14.51 9.79 -2.71
N ILE A 407 14.10 10.84 -2.01
CA ILE A 407 14.96 11.65 -1.16
C ILE A 407 15.16 10.89 0.15
N LEU A 408 16.40 10.65 0.54
CA LEU A 408 16.76 9.96 1.79
C LEU A 408 17.31 10.92 2.85
N ARG A 409 17.57 12.17 2.46
CA ARG A 409 18.10 13.20 3.33
C ARG A 409 16.97 13.76 4.20
N ALA A 410 16.87 13.23 5.42
CA ALA A 410 15.98 13.75 6.44
C ALA A 410 16.75 14.73 7.35
N VAL A 411 16.19 15.90 7.60
CA VAL A 411 16.77 16.96 8.46
C VAL A 411 15.83 17.30 9.60
N ARG A 412 16.34 17.78 10.74
CA ARG A 412 15.51 18.20 11.88
C ARG A 412 15.20 19.69 11.80
N ARG A 413 14.09 20.11 12.39
CA ARG A 413 13.68 21.52 12.43
C ARG A 413 14.39 22.30 13.55
N ASP A 414 14.71 21.63 14.65
CA ASP A 414 15.32 22.25 15.83
C ASP A 414 16.77 21.77 16.00
N GLY A 415 17.71 22.72 16.06
CA GLY A 415 19.14 22.47 16.26
C GLY A 415 19.54 22.21 17.73
N GLU A 416 18.56 22.04 18.63
CA GLU A 416 18.76 21.92 20.08
C GLU A 416 18.99 20.47 20.52
N GLU A 417 20.20 19.95 20.34
CA GLU A 417 20.74 18.83 21.14
C GLU A 417 22.27 19.00 21.24
N GLU A 418 22.90 18.42 22.27
CA GLU A 418 24.30 18.64 22.71
C GLU A 418 25.40 18.53 21.63
N ASP A 419 25.07 18.10 20.42
CA ASP A 419 25.98 18.05 19.27
C ASP A 419 25.30 18.61 17.99
N PRO A 420 25.51 19.90 17.64
CA PRO A 420 24.90 20.55 16.47
C PRO A 420 25.37 19.97 15.12
N GLU A 421 26.42 19.13 15.10
CA GLU A 421 26.78 18.36 13.91
C GLU A 421 25.93 17.09 13.76
N ALA A 422 25.47 16.46 14.84
CA ALA A 422 24.68 15.23 14.80
C ALA A 422 23.27 15.40 14.19
N GLY A 423 22.68 16.60 14.32
CA GLY A 423 21.40 16.95 13.67
C GLY A 423 21.49 17.23 12.16
N ARG A 424 22.73 17.34 11.63
CA ARG A 424 23.02 17.67 10.22
C ARG A 424 23.45 16.45 9.40
N ILE A 425 23.68 15.31 10.05
CA ILE A 425 24.07 14.07 9.39
C ILE A 425 22.80 13.39 8.88
N PRO A 426 22.68 13.12 7.57
CA PRO A 426 21.55 12.37 7.09
C PRO A 426 21.58 10.99 7.77
N LEU A 427 20.45 10.59 8.35
CA LEU A 427 20.31 9.31 9.04
C LEU A 427 20.37 8.19 8.00
N PHE A 428 21.54 7.88 7.45
CA PHE A 428 21.72 6.65 6.71
C PHE A 428 23.05 6.01 7.04
N PHE A 429 23.02 4.69 7.27
CA PHE A 429 24.24 3.89 7.35
C PHE A 429 24.67 3.57 5.93
N TYR A 430 25.92 3.87 5.60
CA TYR A 430 26.49 3.72 4.27
C TYR A 430 27.77 2.88 4.33
N ARG A 431 27.87 1.87 3.45
CA ARG A 431 29.08 1.09 3.22
C ARG A 431 29.34 1.06 1.70
N GLY A 432 30.32 1.85 1.27
CA GLY A 432 30.70 2.11 -0.14
C GLY A 432 31.71 3.26 -0.22
N GLY A 433 32.10 3.72 -1.42
CA GLY A 433 32.96 4.90 -1.60
C GLY A 433 32.19 6.23 -1.43
N PRO A 434 32.55 7.12 -0.50
CA PRO A 434 31.74 8.27 -0.08
C PRO A 434 31.41 9.32 -1.16
N ASP A 435 32.07 9.31 -2.32
CA ASP A 435 32.00 10.39 -3.32
C ASP A 435 30.80 10.32 -4.29
N ASP A 436 30.03 9.22 -4.31
CA ASP A 436 29.02 8.97 -5.36
C ASP A 436 27.53 9.07 -4.93
N PHE A 437 27.22 9.33 -3.66
CA PHE A 437 25.82 9.33 -3.17
C PHE A 437 25.28 10.72 -2.79
N ASP A 438 24.45 11.29 -3.67
CA ASP A 438 23.86 12.63 -3.53
C ASP A 438 22.65 12.71 -2.56
N GLY A 439 22.44 11.71 -1.69
CA GLY A 439 21.32 11.71 -0.74
C GLY A 439 19.94 11.46 -1.37
N SER A 440 19.88 11.16 -2.67
CA SER A 440 18.67 10.80 -3.38
C SER A 440 18.88 9.60 -4.31
N LEU A 441 17.84 8.78 -4.48
CA LEU A 441 17.81 7.64 -5.40
C LEU A 441 16.79 7.91 -6.50
N ARG A 442 17.17 7.65 -7.75
CA ARG A 442 16.19 7.67 -8.85
C ARG A 442 15.47 6.33 -8.92
N LEU A 443 14.15 6.34 -8.84
CA LEU A 443 13.31 5.16 -8.96
C LEU A 443 13.04 4.89 -10.44
N SER A 444 13.28 3.66 -10.88
CA SER A 444 12.90 3.15 -12.21
C SER A 444 11.39 2.90 -12.35
N HIS A 445 10.67 2.92 -11.22
CA HIS A 445 9.27 2.57 -11.11
C HIS A 445 8.50 3.65 -10.35
N SER A 446 7.22 3.85 -10.70
CA SER A 446 6.36 4.79 -9.97
C SER A 446 6.05 4.27 -8.57
N VAL A 447 5.87 5.18 -7.61
CA VAL A 447 5.49 4.83 -6.24
C VAL A 447 4.20 4.01 -6.19
N GLU A 448 3.26 4.28 -7.10
CA GLU A 448 2.04 3.50 -7.23
C GLU A 448 2.30 2.04 -7.63
N SER A 449 3.22 1.79 -8.55
CA SER A 449 3.59 0.42 -8.94
C SER A 449 4.30 -0.31 -7.80
N ILE A 450 5.15 0.39 -7.05
CA ILE A 450 5.83 -0.15 -5.85
C ILE A 450 4.81 -0.50 -4.77
N ALA A 451 3.87 0.40 -4.47
CA ALA A 451 2.81 0.16 -3.49
C ALA A 451 1.89 -1.01 -3.85
N ARG A 452 1.67 -1.25 -5.15
CA ARG A 452 0.81 -2.33 -5.65
C ARG A 452 1.51 -3.69 -5.71
N PHE A 453 2.81 -3.73 -6.05
CA PHE A 453 3.50 -4.96 -6.43
C PHE A 453 4.79 -5.25 -5.67
N GLY A 454 5.26 -4.32 -4.83
CA GLY A 454 6.46 -4.51 -4.01
C GLY A 454 6.23 -5.44 -2.82
N GLY A 455 4.98 -5.65 -2.38
CA GLY A 455 4.69 -6.53 -1.26
C GLY A 455 5.08 -7.98 -1.56
N GLY A 456 5.57 -8.69 -0.54
CA GLY A 456 5.96 -10.10 -0.65
C GLY A 456 4.83 -11.06 -1.10
N PRO A 457 4.99 -12.39 -0.96
CA PRO A 457 4.08 -13.39 -1.51
C PRO A 457 2.58 -13.21 -1.18
N GLN A 458 2.27 -12.54 -0.07
CA GLN A 458 0.90 -12.22 0.35
C GLN A 458 0.22 -11.18 -0.55
N ALA A 459 0.98 -10.27 -1.18
CA ALA A 459 0.44 -9.27 -2.09
C ALA A 459 -0.22 -9.88 -3.34
N PHE A 460 0.22 -11.07 -3.76
CA PHE A 460 -0.37 -11.75 -4.91
C PHE A 460 -1.75 -12.36 -4.61
N GLN A 461 -2.09 -12.57 -3.33
CA GLN A 461 -3.37 -13.17 -2.95
C GLN A 461 -4.55 -12.22 -3.17
N VAL A 462 -4.31 -10.91 -3.10
CA VAL A 462 -5.34 -9.85 -3.23
C VAL A 462 -5.50 -9.31 -4.66
N LEU A 463 -4.69 -9.75 -5.62
CA LEU A 463 -4.81 -9.34 -7.03
C LEU A 463 -5.96 -10.08 -7.72
N THR A 464 -6.48 -9.62 -8.85
CA THR A 464 -7.47 -10.37 -9.65
C THR A 464 -6.79 -11.33 -10.65
N VAL A 465 -7.53 -12.27 -11.25
CA VAL A 465 -6.95 -13.18 -12.27
C VAL A 465 -6.40 -12.43 -13.49
N PRO A 466 -7.10 -11.46 -14.10
CA PRO A 466 -6.54 -10.67 -15.20
C PRO A 466 -5.24 -9.96 -14.82
N GLU A 467 -5.17 -9.40 -13.62
CA GLU A 467 -3.96 -8.76 -13.08
C GLU A 467 -2.81 -9.77 -12.95
N LEU A 468 -3.08 -10.95 -12.38
CA LEU A 468 -2.08 -12.03 -12.25
C LEU A 468 -1.53 -12.52 -13.60
N PHE A 469 -2.27 -12.38 -14.70
CA PHE A 469 -1.82 -12.78 -16.03
C PHE A 469 -0.94 -11.73 -16.71
N GLN A 470 -1.12 -10.45 -16.36
CA GLN A 470 -0.29 -9.34 -16.83
C GLN A 470 0.99 -9.20 -15.98
N LEU A 471 0.92 -9.62 -14.71
CA LEU A 471 1.95 -9.48 -13.71
C LEU A 471 3.32 -10.10 -14.04
N PRO A 472 3.44 -11.28 -14.67
CA PRO A 472 4.74 -11.93 -14.87
C PRO A 472 5.70 -11.05 -15.68
N ARG A 473 5.18 -10.29 -16.64
CA ARG A 473 5.97 -9.34 -17.45
C ARG A 473 6.46 -8.14 -16.62
N LEU A 474 5.60 -7.61 -15.76
CA LEU A 474 5.93 -6.49 -14.87
C LEU A 474 6.88 -6.92 -13.74
N LEU A 475 6.70 -8.12 -13.20
CA LEU A 475 7.58 -8.68 -12.17
C LEU A 475 8.97 -9.01 -12.72
N GLU A 476 9.09 -9.36 -14.00
CA GLU A 476 10.40 -9.50 -14.65
C GLU A 476 11.16 -8.19 -14.69
N GLN A 477 10.45 -7.08 -14.92
CA GLN A 477 11.01 -5.73 -14.92
C GLN A 477 11.42 -5.30 -13.50
N LEU A 478 10.56 -5.57 -12.51
CA LEU A 478 10.83 -5.41 -11.07
C LEU A 478 11.81 -6.46 -10.51
N GLY A 479 12.27 -7.38 -11.37
CA GLY A 479 13.02 -8.62 -11.13
C GLY A 479 12.63 -9.43 -9.88
N GLN A 480 11.35 -9.38 -9.53
CA GLN A 480 10.73 -10.24 -8.54
C GLN A 480 10.56 -11.67 -9.11
N PRO A 481 10.68 -12.72 -8.28
CA PRO A 481 10.55 -14.08 -8.75
C PRO A 481 9.11 -14.35 -9.21
N GLN A 482 8.95 -14.49 -10.53
CA GLN A 482 7.64 -14.70 -11.18
C GLN A 482 6.90 -15.95 -10.66
N ARG A 483 7.62 -16.90 -10.03
CA ARG A 483 7.06 -18.15 -9.50
C ARG A 483 5.84 -17.94 -8.61
N PHE A 484 5.83 -16.89 -7.78
CA PHE A 484 4.73 -16.67 -6.84
C PHE A 484 3.46 -16.18 -7.56
N ALA A 485 3.62 -15.26 -8.52
CA ALA A 485 2.51 -14.81 -9.35
C ALA A 485 1.98 -15.94 -10.26
N ARG A 486 2.87 -16.73 -10.86
CA ARG A 486 2.51 -17.91 -11.67
C ARG A 486 1.77 -18.95 -10.83
N ALA A 487 2.26 -19.26 -9.63
CA ALA A 487 1.62 -20.20 -8.72
C ALA A 487 0.22 -19.71 -8.29
N ALA A 488 0.08 -18.44 -7.93
CA ALA A 488 -1.22 -17.86 -7.61
C ALA A 488 -2.20 -17.93 -8.80
N ALA A 489 -1.72 -17.66 -10.01
CA ALA A 489 -2.53 -17.74 -11.23
C ALA A 489 -3.00 -19.18 -11.49
N PHE A 490 -2.07 -20.15 -11.48
CA PHE A 490 -2.39 -21.57 -11.67
C PHE A 490 -3.32 -22.09 -10.59
N PHE A 491 -3.07 -21.75 -9.32
CA PHE A 491 -3.93 -22.14 -8.21
C PHE A 491 -5.37 -21.66 -8.41
N ARG A 492 -5.57 -20.42 -8.86
CA ARG A 492 -6.91 -19.88 -9.12
C ARG A 492 -7.59 -20.55 -10.29
N VAL A 493 -6.90 -20.73 -11.41
CA VAL A 493 -7.46 -21.44 -12.58
C VAL A 493 -7.84 -22.88 -12.20
N LEU A 494 -6.96 -23.59 -11.48
CA LEU A 494 -7.25 -24.92 -10.97
C LEU A 494 -8.39 -24.93 -9.94
N ARG A 495 -8.53 -23.92 -9.09
CA ARG A 495 -9.64 -23.81 -8.13
C ARG A 495 -10.97 -23.56 -8.84
N MET A 496 -10.98 -22.75 -9.90
CA MET A 496 -12.16 -22.53 -10.76
C MET A 496 -12.56 -23.81 -11.47
N GLY A 497 -11.61 -24.48 -12.14
CA GLY A 497 -11.87 -25.72 -12.86
C GLY A 497 -12.17 -26.91 -11.95
N GLY A 498 -11.51 -26.98 -10.80
CA GLY A 498 -11.66 -28.05 -9.81
C GLY A 498 -13.07 -28.11 -9.23
N PHE A 499 -13.81 -26.99 -9.22
CA PHE A 499 -15.23 -26.99 -8.88
C PHE A 499 -16.03 -27.98 -9.73
N PHE A 500 -15.80 -28.01 -11.05
CA PHE A 500 -16.53 -28.90 -11.96
C PHE A 500 -16.21 -30.36 -11.68
N VAL A 501 -14.93 -30.69 -11.45
CA VAL A 501 -14.49 -32.05 -11.13
C VAL A 501 -15.13 -32.51 -9.82
N ILE A 502 -15.18 -31.65 -8.80
CA ILE A 502 -15.80 -31.94 -7.50
C ILE A 502 -17.33 -32.09 -7.63
N ALA A 503 -18.00 -31.19 -8.35
CA ALA A 503 -19.45 -31.22 -8.54
C ALA A 503 -19.90 -32.47 -9.33
N LEU A 504 -19.26 -32.74 -10.47
CA LEU A 504 -19.54 -33.92 -11.28
C LEU A 504 -19.14 -35.21 -10.53
N GLY A 505 -18.03 -35.18 -9.79
CA GLY A 505 -17.60 -36.29 -8.96
C GLY A 505 -18.62 -36.63 -7.87
N GLY A 506 -19.22 -35.62 -7.23
CA GLY A 506 -20.32 -35.81 -6.29
C GLY A 506 -21.54 -36.47 -6.94
N ILE A 507 -21.91 -36.04 -8.15
CA ILE A 507 -23.01 -36.66 -8.92
C ILE A 507 -22.68 -38.13 -9.24
N ALA A 508 -21.47 -38.41 -9.73
CA ALA A 508 -21.03 -39.77 -10.05
C ALA A 508 -20.98 -40.68 -8.82
N LEU A 509 -20.54 -40.14 -7.68
CA LEU A 509 -20.52 -40.84 -6.41
C LEU A 509 -21.95 -41.14 -5.92
N GLY A 510 -22.87 -40.16 -6.02
CA GLY A 510 -24.28 -40.33 -5.69
C GLY A 510 -24.97 -41.39 -6.55
N TRP A 511 -24.64 -41.42 -7.85
CA TRP A 511 -25.13 -42.44 -8.77
C TRP A 511 -24.60 -43.84 -8.42
N ARG A 512 -23.30 -43.95 -8.15
CA ARG A 512 -22.64 -45.22 -7.78
C ARG A 512 -23.17 -45.80 -6.47
N PHE A 513 -23.37 -44.95 -5.46
CA PHE A 513 -23.84 -45.33 -4.14
C PHE A 513 -25.35 -45.10 -3.97
N ARG A 514 -26.12 -45.40 -5.02
CA ARG A 514 -27.57 -45.27 -5.00
C ARG A 514 -28.17 -46.13 -3.89
N SER A 515 -28.97 -45.52 -3.02
CA SER A 515 -29.65 -46.23 -1.96
C SER A 515 -30.75 -47.12 -2.53
N ARG A 516 -30.89 -48.33 -1.98
CA ARG A 516 -32.03 -49.23 -2.30
C ARG A 516 -33.37 -48.66 -1.82
N TYR A 517 -33.38 -47.61 -1.00
CA TYR A 517 -34.55 -47.03 -0.34
C TYR A 517 -34.98 -45.69 -0.97
N LEU A 518 -35.12 -45.64 -2.29
CA LEU A 518 -35.58 -44.46 -3.03
C LEU A 518 -36.93 -43.93 -2.47
N GLY A 519 -36.94 -42.66 -2.05
CA GLY A 519 -38.13 -41.95 -1.57
C GLY A 519 -38.49 -42.13 -0.09
N ARG A 520 -37.93 -43.13 0.63
CA ARG A 520 -38.12 -43.32 2.08
C ARG A 520 -36.84 -43.88 2.72
N PRO A 521 -35.78 -43.07 2.87
CA PRO A 521 -34.55 -43.54 3.51
C PRO A 521 -34.82 -43.92 4.98
N PRO A 522 -34.32 -45.07 5.45
CA PRO A 522 -34.38 -45.41 6.87
C PRO A 522 -33.59 -44.38 7.70
N LEU A 523 -33.98 -44.18 8.96
CA LEU A 523 -33.37 -43.18 9.84
C LEU A 523 -31.85 -43.34 9.98
N ALA A 524 -31.35 -44.58 9.88
CA ALA A 524 -29.91 -44.88 9.86
C ALA A 524 -29.17 -44.25 8.67
N VAL A 525 -29.79 -44.16 7.48
CA VAL A 525 -29.18 -43.51 6.30
C VAL A 525 -29.14 -42.00 6.50
N LEU A 526 -30.16 -41.41 7.14
CA LEU A 526 -30.17 -39.99 7.50
C LEU A 526 -29.08 -39.68 8.55
N ALA A 527 -28.86 -40.58 9.51
CA ALA A 527 -27.79 -40.44 10.50
C ALA A 527 -26.37 -40.52 9.90
N MET A 528 -26.21 -41.10 8.71
CA MET A 528 -24.92 -41.15 7.99
C MET A 528 -24.63 -39.89 7.16
N VAL A 529 -25.60 -39.00 6.96
CA VAL A 529 -25.40 -37.77 6.18
C VAL A 529 -24.31 -36.87 6.78
N PRO A 530 -24.27 -36.58 8.09
CA PRO A 530 -23.18 -35.78 8.68
C PRO A 530 -21.80 -36.42 8.48
N VAL A 531 -21.71 -37.75 8.60
CA VAL A 531 -20.45 -38.50 8.39
C VAL A 531 -19.99 -38.37 6.94
N LEU A 532 -20.92 -38.44 5.98
CA LEU A 532 -20.63 -38.22 4.57
C LEU A 532 -20.15 -36.79 4.29
N VAL A 533 -20.81 -35.77 4.85
CA VAL A 533 -20.38 -34.36 4.70
C VAL A 533 -18.96 -34.18 5.25
N TRP A 534 -18.68 -34.75 6.42
CA TRP A 534 -17.36 -34.71 7.04
C TRP A 534 -16.30 -35.41 6.19
N ALA A 535 -16.59 -36.59 5.63
CA ALA A 535 -15.67 -37.29 4.74
C ALA A 535 -15.43 -36.51 3.44
N LEU A 536 -16.48 -35.96 2.83
CA LEU A 536 -16.36 -35.11 1.64
C LEU A 536 -15.55 -33.83 1.93
N TRP A 537 -15.68 -33.25 3.12
CA TRP A 537 -14.88 -32.10 3.54
C TRP A 537 -13.39 -32.43 3.49
N TRP A 538 -12.97 -33.56 4.05
CA TRP A 538 -11.56 -34.00 4.01
C TRP A 538 -11.08 -34.28 2.59
N ILE A 539 -11.91 -34.89 1.74
CA ILE A 539 -11.56 -35.16 0.34
C ILE A 539 -11.36 -33.83 -0.42
N VAL A 540 -12.27 -32.87 -0.24
CA VAL A 540 -12.16 -31.55 -0.86
C VAL A 540 -10.95 -30.78 -0.33
N ALA A 541 -10.68 -30.84 0.98
CA ALA A 541 -9.52 -30.20 1.61
C ALA A 541 -8.20 -30.80 1.07
N LEU A 542 -8.10 -32.13 1.00
CA LEU A 542 -6.97 -32.82 0.41
C LEU A 542 -6.80 -32.44 -1.07
N GLY A 543 -7.89 -32.39 -1.83
CA GLY A 543 -7.88 -31.97 -3.23
C GLY A 543 -7.33 -30.55 -3.40
N ARG A 544 -7.74 -29.61 -2.54
CA ARG A 544 -7.19 -28.23 -2.54
C ARG A 544 -5.70 -28.19 -2.23
N TYR A 545 -5.26 -28.97 -1.25
CA TYR A 545 -3.85 -29.06 -0.90
C TYR A 545 -3.00 -29.60 -2.07
N LEU A 546 -3.49 -30.65 -2.74
CA LEU A 546 -2.85 -31.21 -3.93
C LEU A 546 -2.82 -30.22 -5.09
N ILE A 547 -3.91 -29.48 -5.31
CA ILE A 547 -3.97 -28.40 -6.31
C ILE A 547 -2.94 -27.31 -6.02
N GLY A 548 -2.80 -26.87 -4.76
CA GLY A 548 -1.79 -25.90 -4.34
C GLY A 548 -0.36 -26.40 -4.58
N SER A 549 -0.10 -27.66 -4.23
CA SER A 549 1.19 -28.31 -4.45
C SER A 549 1.52 -28.43 -5.95
N ALA A 550 0.55 -28.83 -6.77
CA ALA A 550 0.70 -28.92 -8.22
C ALA A 550 0.92 -27.53 -8.86
N ALA A 551 0.18 -26.51 -8.44
CA ALA A 551 0.35 -25.14 -8.92
C ALA A 551 1.76 -24.61 -8.61
N ASN A 552 2.26 -24.85 -7.39
CA ASN A 552 3.63 -24.48 -7.00
C ASN A 552 4.69 -25.21 -7.82
N LEU A 553 4.51 -26.52 -8.04
CA LEU A 553 5.43 -27.33 -8.84
C LEU A 553 5.46 -26.87 -10.31
N LEU A 554 4.29 -26.63 -10.91
CA LEU A 554 4.19 -26.10 -12.27
C LEU A 554 4.81 -24.70 -12.41
N ALA A 555 4.62 -23.84 -11.41
CA ALA A 555 5.19 -22.50 -11.41
C ALA A 555 6.71 -22.49 -11.28
N ARG A 556 7.31 -23.55 -10.73
CA ARG A 556 8.75 -23.72 -10.57
C ARG A 556 9.40 -24.28 -11.84
N GLU A 557 8.85 -25.35 -12.39
CA GLU A 557 9.53 -26.16 -13.41
C GLU A 557 9.14 -25.80 -14.84
N VAL A 558 8.02 -25.08 -15.04
CA VAL A 558 7.41 -24.91 -16.36
C VAL A 558 7.22 -23.43 -16.71
N SER A 559 7.32 -23.10 -17.99
CA SER A 559 6.96 -21.78 -18.52
C SER A 559 5.48 -21.47 -18.23
N PHE A 560 5.11 -20.19 -18.17
CA PHE A 560 3.73 -19.81 -17.83
C PHE A 560 2.71 -20.35 -18.82
N SER A 561 2.98 -20.28 -20.12
CA SER A 561 2.09 -20.77 -21.18
C SER A 561 1.95 -22.28 -21.17
N THR A 562 3.06 -23.02 -21.03
CA THR A 562 3.03 -24.49 -20.97
C THR A 562 2.36 -24.97 -19.68
N GLY A 563 2.60 -24.30 -18.55
CA GLY A 563 1.93 -24.61 -17.28
C GLY A 563 0.42 -24.41 -17.38
N LEU A 564 -0.04 -23.35 -18.05
CA LEU A 564 -1.47 -23.11 -18.27
C LEU A 564 -2.11 -24.17 -19.17
N LEU A 565 -1.40 -24.61 -20.21
CA LEU A 565 -1.85 -25.70 -21.07
C LEU A 565 -1.94 -27.02 -20.30
N LEU A 566 -0.97 -27.34 -19.44
CA LEU A 566 -1.01 -28.53 -18.57
C LEU A 566 -2.18 -28.47 -17.56
N VAL A 567 -2.43 -27.30 -16.98
CA VAL A 567 -3.61 -27.07 -16.12
C VAL A 567 -4.90 -27.32 -16.89
N ALA A 568 -5.03 -26.76 -18.10
CA ALA A 568 -6.21 -26.95 -18.93
C ALA A 568 -6.43 -28.42 -19.32
N LEU A 569 -5.37 -29.12 -19.74
CA LEU A 569 -5.41 -30.55 -20.05
C LEU A 569 -5.77 -31.40 -18.83
N GLY A 570 -5.20 -31.10 -17.66
CA GLY A 570 -5.51 -31.79 -16.41
C GLY A 570 -6.99 -31.63 -16.01
N LEU A 571 -7.53 -30.43 -16.16
CA LEU A 571 -8.95 -30.15 -15.91
C LEU A 571 -9.87 -30.88 -16.90
N ILE A 572 -9.57 -30.80 -18.19
CA ILE A 572 -10.33 -31.51 -19.24
C ILE A 572 -10.28 -33.01 -18.99
N GLY A 573 -9.10 -33.57 -18.72
CA GLY A 573 -8.91 -34.98 -18.40
C GLY A 573 -9.69 -35.42 -17.16
N GLY A 574 -9.68 -34.59 -16.10
CA GLY A 574 -10.47 -34.84 -14.90
C GLY A 574 -11.98 -34.87 -15.17
N ILE A 575 -12.49 -33.89 -15.94
CA ILE A 575 -13.91 -33.86 -16.35
C ILE A 575 -14.25 -35.08 -17.19
N LEU A 576 -13.44 -35.41 -18.21
CA LEU A 576 -13.66 -36.57 -19.08
C LEU A 576 -13.64 -37.88 -18.31
N ALA A 577 -12.73 -38.06 -17.35
CA ALA A 577 -12.67 -39.24 -16.50
C ALA A 577 -13.95 -39.44 -15.68
N VAL A 578 -14.49 -38.35 -15.11
CA VAL A 578 -15.75 -38.40 -14.37
C VAL A 578 -16.94 -38.70 -15.30
N VAL A 579 -16.99 -38.07 -16.48
CA VAL A 579 -18.03 -38.34 -17.49
C VAL A 579 -17.97 -39.79 -18.00
N ALA A 580 -16.77 -40.32 -18.27
CA ALA A 580 -16.59 -41.71 -18.67
C ALA A 580 -17.02 -42.68 -17.55
N SER A 581 -16.75 -42.34 -16.28
CA SER A 581 -17.24 -43.11 -15.13
C SER A 581 -18.77 -43.10 -15.06
N LEU A 582 -19.42 -41.99 -15.40
CA LEU A 582 -20.88 -41.92 -15.46
C LEU A 582 -21.43 -42.78 -16.60
N ALA A 583 -20.86 -42.66 -17.80
CA ALA A 583 -21.27 -43.43 -18.98
C ALA A 583 -21.13 -44.94 -18.78
N ARG A 584 -20.03 -45.40 -18.15
CA ARG A 584 -19.82 -46.82 -17.86
C ARG A 584 -20.88 -47.38 -16.90
N GLN A 585 -21.31 -46.59 -15.92
CA GLN A 585 -22.33 -47.00 -14.96
C GLN A 585 -23.73 -47.14 -15.58
N GLU A 586 -24.01 -46.48 -16.71
CA GLU A 586 -25.26 -46.69 -17.44
C GLU A 586 -25.28 -47.99 -18.24
N VAL A 587 -24.13 -48.49 -18.69
CA VAL A 587 -24.04 -49.74 -19.47
C VAL A 587 -24.20 -50.99 -18.59
N ASP A 588 -23.79 -50.90 -17.32
CA ASP A 588 -23.88 -52.00 -16.35
C ASP A 588 -25.27 -52.14 -15.68
N LEU A 589 -26.19 -51.19 -15.91
CA LEU A 589 -27.57 -51.16 -15.39
C LEU A 589 -28.57 -51.64 -16.45
#